data_AF-A0A9D7W736-F1
#
_entry.id   AF-A0A9D7W736-F1
#
_cell.length_a   1.000
_cell.length_b   1.000
_cell.length_c   1.000
_cell.angle_alpha   90.00
_cell.angle_beta   90.00
_cell.angle_gamma   90.00
#
_symmetry.space_group_name_H-M   'P 1'
#
loop_
_entity.id
_entity.type
_entity.pdbx_description
1 polymer ?
#
loop_
_entity_poly.entity_id
_entity_poly.type
_entity_poly.pdbx_seq_one_letter_code
_entity_poly.pdbx_strand_id
1 'polypeptide(L)'
;MNRNNLIWLIVIIFDAILVFNIDSTFDGGDSILDYLQAHQALETPHYFLDMWAKPIFILFAFPFAKVGWIGMKVFNMICILGSAYGCKKI
;
A
#
# COMPACT_ATOMS: atom_id res chain seq x y z
N MET A 1 22.89 -9.15 -15.62
CA MET A 1 21.73 -8.27 -15.33
C MET A 1 21.96 -6.93 -15.99
N ASN A 2 20.98 -6.39 -16.72
CA ASN A 2 21.07 -5.01 -17.21
C ASN A 2 21.13 -4.04 -16.03
N ARG A 3 21.91 -2.94 -16.15
CA ARG A 3 22.08 -1.93 -15.08
C ARG A 3 20.73 -1.48 -14.49
N ASN A 4 19.73 -1.25 -15.34
CA ASN A 4 18.40 -0.86 -14.89
C ASN A 4 17.71 -1.96 -14.05
N ASN A 5 17.85 -3.23 -14.42
CA ASN A 5 17.25 -4.33 -13.67
C ASN A 5 17.91 -4.48 -12.29
N LEU A 6 19.22 -4.19 -12.21
CA LEU A 6 19.93 -4.16 -10.92
C LEU A 6 19.43 -3.04 -10.02
N ILE A 7 19.25 -1.82 -10.57
CA ILE A 7 18.71 -0.69 -9.81
C ILE A 7 17.30 -1.02 -9.27
N TRP A 8 16.43 -1.58 -10.12
CA TRP A 8 15.07 -1.96 -9.68
C TRP A 8 15.08 -3.03 -8.60
N LEU A 9 15.95 -4.04 -8.72
CA LEU A 9 16.10 -5.07 -7.70
C LEU A 9 16.55 -4.48 -6.36
N ILE A 10 17.52 -3.55 -6.38
CA ILE A 10 17.99 -2.86 -5.18
C ILE A 10 16.85 -2.06 -4.53
N VAL A 11 16.08 -1.30 -5.33
CA VAL A 11 14.95 -0.49 -4.82
C VAL A 11 13.89 -1.38 -4.17
N ILE A 12 13.51 -2.49 -4.81
CA ILE A 12 12.49 -3.42 -4.28
C ILE A 12 12.97 -4.05 -2.96
N ILE A 13 14.23 -4.49 -2.90
CA ILE A 13 14.78 -5.11 -1.68
C ILE A 13 14.86 -4.08 -0.56
N PHE A 14 15.32 -2.87 -0.85
CA PHE A 14 15.43 -1.82 0.14
C PHE A 14 14.06 -1.44 0.70
N ASP A 15 13.07 -1.24 -0.16
CA ASP A 15 11.69 -0.90 0.24
C ASP A 15 11.05 -2.05 1.04
N ALA A 16 11.29 -3.31 0.66
CA ALA A 16 10.86 -4.47 1.45
C ALA A 16 11.46 -4.42 2.87
N ILE A 17 12.76 -4.15 3.01
CA ILE A 17 13.41 -4.05 4.32
C ILE A 17 12.73 -2.97 5.17
N LEU A 18 12.42 -1.80 4.59
CA LEU A 18 11.71 -0.74 5.31
C LEU A 18 10.31 -1.20 5.74
N VAL A 19 9.52 -1.75 4.81
CA VAL A 19 8.16 -2.23 5.05
C VAL A 19 8.09 -3.24 6.20
N PHE A 20 9.05 -4.16 6.32
CA PHE A 20 9.04 -5.20 7.35
C PHE A 20 9.67 -4.79 8.69
N ASN A 21 10.49 -3.72 8.73
CA ASN A 21 11.21 -3.32 9.96
C ASN A 21 10.72 -2.01 10.59
N ILE A 22 9.84 -1.28 9.90
CA ILE A 22 9.29 -0.01 10.39
C ILE A 22 7.83 -0.19 10.79
N ASP A 23 7.54 0.16 12.04
CA ASP A 23 6.17 0.15 12.59
C ASP A 23 5.48 1.52 12.53
N SER A 24 6.24 2.60 12.38
CA SER A 24 5.72 3.96 12.26
C SER A 24 5.07 4.20 10.90
N THR A 25 4.00 5.01 10.88
CA THR A 25 3.41 5.55 9.64
C THR A 25 4.14 6.77 9.11
N PHE A 26 4.90 7.47 9.96
CA PHE A 26 5.51 8.78 9.69
C PHE A 26 4.53 9.84 9.16
N ASP A 27 3.22 9.69 9.46
CA ASP A 27 2.17 10.58 8.98
C ASP A 27 1.29 11.14 10.11
N GLY A 28 0.29 11.93 9.74
CA GLY A 28 -0.67 12.54 10.66
C GLY A 28 -1.83 11.63 11.10
N GLY A 29 -1.80 10.33 10.77
CA GLY A 29 -2.85 9.36 11.11
C GLY A 29 -3.72 8.90 9.95
N ASP A 30 -3.58 9.49 8.75
CA ASP A 30 -4.35 9.10 7.56
C ASP A 30 -4.13 7.62 7.20
N SER A 31 -2.89 7.12 7.28
CA SER A 31 -2.56 5.71 7.01
C SER A 31 -3.25 4.75 7.98
N ILE A 32 -3.46 5.18 9.23
CA ILE A 32 -4.17 4.37 10.23
C ILE A 32 -5.66 4.34 9.89
N LEU A 33 -6.25 5.48 9.54
CA LEU A 33 -7.66 5.57 9.15
C LEU A 33 -7.94 4.72 7.89
N ASP A 34 -7.11 4.87 6.86
CA ASP A 34 -7.19 4.10 5.62
C ASP A 34 -7.12 2.59 5.90
N TYR A 35 -6.25 2.17 6.84
CA TYR A 35 -6.15 0.77 7.27
C TYR A 35 -7.40 0.30 8.00
N LEU A 36 -7.92 1.07 8.96
CA LEU A 36 -9.10 0.69 9.71
C LEU A 36 -10.32 0.54 8.81
N GLN A 37 -10.54 1.51 7.91
CA GLN A 37 -11.62 1.47 6.92
C GLN A 37 -11.47 0.27 5.98
N ALA A 38 -10.27 0.01 5.45
CA ALA A 38 -10.01 -1.14 4.59
C ALA A 38 -10.20 -2.47 5.33
N HIS A 39 -9.68 -2.57 6.57
CA HIS A 39 -9.79 -3.76 7.41
C HIS A 39 -11.24 -4.08 7.76
N GLN A 40 -12.08 -3.06 7.98
CA GLN A 40 -13.49 -3.22 8.36
C GLN A 40 -14.46 -3.15 7.17
N ALA A 41 -13.97 -3.01 5.94
CA ALA A 41 -14.82 -2.76 4.77
C ALA A 41 -15.85 -3.88 4.52
N LEU A 42 -15.54 -5.14 4.86
CA LEU A 42 -16.48 -6.25 4.70
C LEU A 42 -17.60 -6.23 5.76
N GLU A 43 -17.27 -5.91 7.01
CA GLU A 43 -18.24 -5.76 8.10
C GLU A 43 -19.07 -4.49 7.95
N THR A 44 -18.48 -3.48 7.33
CA THR A 44 -19.04 -2.13 7.20
C THR A 44 -18.99 -1.70 5.73
N PRO A 45 -19.86 -2.24 4.86
CA PRO A 45 -19.76 -2.08 3.40
C PRO A 45 -19.87 -0.64 2.88
N HIS A 46 -20.36 0.30 3.69
CA HIS A 46 -20.42 1.70 3.28
C HIS A 46 -19.03 2.29 2.97
N TYR A 47 -17.95 1.76 3.55
CA TYR A 47 -16.59 2.20 3.24
C TYR A 47 -16.20 1.97 1.78
N PHE A 48 -16.85 1.05 1.07
CA PHE A 48 -16.62 0.89 -0.38
C PHE A 48 -17.21 2.02 -1.22
N LEU A 49 -18.08 2.85 -0.65
CA LEU A 49 -18.77 3.93 -1.36
C LEU A 49 -18.56 5.30 -0.70
N ASP A 50 -17.98 5.33 0.50
CA ASP A 50 -17.64 6.56 1.20
C ASP A 50 -16.46 7.26 0.51
N MET A 51 -16.72 8.47 0.00
CA MET A 51 -15.74 9.28 -0.71
C MET A 51 -14.54 9.66 0.19
N TRP A 52 -14.75 9.85 1.49
CA TRP A 52 -13.67 10.13 2.44
C TRP A 52 -12.79 8.90 2.68
N ALA A 53 -13.35 7.70 2.54
CA ALA A 53 -12.61 6.44 2.62
C ALA A 53 -11.83 6.10 1.34
N LYS A 54 -11.97 6.89 0.26
CA LYS A 54 -11.35 6.63 -1.05
C LYS A 54 -11.82 5.27 -1.62
N PRO A 55 -13.02 5.22 -2.23
CA PRO A 55 -13.70 3.97 -2.66
C PRO A 55 -12.84 3.00 -3.46
N ILE A 56 -12.09 3.52 -4.44
CA ILE A 56 -11.23 2.71 -5.32
C ILE A 56 -10.06 2.13 -4.52
N PHE A 57 -9.48 2.91 -3.61
CA PHE A 57 -8.40 2.46 -2.77
C PHE A 57 -8.87 1.33 -1.83
N ILE A 58 -10.01 1.51 -1.14
CA ILE A 58 -10.59 0.50 -0.25
C ILE A 58 -10.89 -0.80 -1.01
N LEU A 59 -11.46 -0.70 -2.21
CA LEU A 59 -11.80 -1.85 -3.05
C LEU A 59 -10.60 -2.77 -3.32
N PHE A 60 -9.39 -2.21 -3.47
CA PHE A 60 -8.18 -2.99 -3.68
C PHE A 60 -7.40 -3.27 -2.39
N ALA A 61 -7.46 -2.37 -1.40
CA ALA A 61 -6.72 -2.47 -0.15
C ALA A 61 -7.32 -3.47 0.83
N PHE A 62 -8.66 -3.65 0.85
CA PHE A 62 -9.33 -4.49 1.86
C PHE A 62 -8.78 -5.94 1.98
N PRO A 63 -8.46 -6.70 0.91
CA PRO A 63 -7.93 -8.06 1.08
C PRO A 63 -6.56 -8.06 1.74
N PHE A 64 -5.75 -7.02 1.52
CA PHE A 64 -4.44 -6.87 2.15
C PHE A 64 -4.58 -6.39 3.59
N ALA A 65 -5.47 -5.44 3.86
CA ALA A 65 -5.73 -4.95 5.21
C ALA A 65 -6.26 -6.07 6.12
N LYS A 66 -7.04 -7.04 5.59
CA LYS A 66 -7.47 -8.23 6.34
C LYS A 66 -6.34 -9.14 6.83
N VAL A 67 -5.18 -9.14 6.15
CA VAL A 67 -3.98 -9.83 6.63
C VAL A 67 -3.36 -9.09 7.83
N GLY A 68 -3.72 -7.82 8.02
CA GLY A 68 -3.26 -6.95 9.09
C GLY A 68 -2.42 -5.79 8.56
N TRP A 69 -1.79 -5.06 9.47
CA TRP A 69 -0.99 -3.87 9.15
C TRP A 69 0.12 -4.16 8.13
N ILE A 70 0.75 -5.33 8.22
CA ILE A 70 1.80 -5.71 7.28
C ILE A 70 1.28 -5.87 5.86
N GLY A 71 0.06 -6.40 5.70
CA GLY A 71 -0.58 -6.52 4.39
C GLY A 71 -0.85 -5.14 3.80
N MET A 72 -1.35 -4.20 4.60
CA MET A 72 -1.54 -2.81 4.18
C MET A 72 -0.24 -2.15 3.70
N LYS A 73 0.86 -2.34 4.44
CA LYS A 73 2.17 -1.84 4.01
C LYS A 73 2.63 -2.47 2.70
N VAL A 74 2.41 -3.76 2.50
CA VAL A 74 2.70 -4.47 1.23
C VAL A 74 1.85 -3.93 0.08
N PHE A 75 0.57 -3.64 0.30
CA PHE A 75 -0.28 -3.02 -0.72
C PHE A 75 0.26 -1.65 -1.16
N ASN A 76 0.61 -0.79 -0.20
CA ASN A 76 1.21 0.52 -0.48
C ASN A 76 2.54 0.39 -1.23
N MET A 77 3.40 -0.56 -0.84
CA MET A 77 4.64 -0.88 -1.55
C MET A 77 4.38 -1.23 -3.03
N ILE A 78 3.40 -2.10 -3.31
CA ILE A 78 3.02 -2.48 -4.68
C ILE A 78 2.53 -1.25 -5.47
N CYS A 79 1.69 -0.41 -4.87
CA CYS A 79 1.18 0.82 -5.51
C CYS A 79 2.30 1.81 -5.87
N ILE A 80 3.26 2.03 -4.96
CA ILE A 80 4.39 2.93 -5.17
C ILE A 80 5.31 2.40 -6.26
N LEU A 81 5.73 1.13 -6.16
CA LEU A 81 6.62 0.50 -7.14
C LEU A 81 5.96 0.42 -8.53
N GLY A 82 4.69 0.06 -8.58
CA GLY A 82 3.90 0.03 -9.82
C GLY A 82 3.78 1.40 -10.47
N SER A 83 3.49 2.45 -9.68
CA SER A 83 3.43 3.83 -10.17
C SER A 83 4.78 4.30 -10.69
N ALA A 84 5.87 4.06 -9.94
CA ALA A 84 7.22 4.44 -10.35
C ALA A 84 7.65 3.72 -11.65
N TYR A 85 7.31 2.43 -11.79
CA TYR A 85 7.58 1.68 -13.01
C TYR A 85 6.75 2.20 -14.20
N GLY A 86 5.49 2.57 -13.97
CA GLY A 86 4.61 3.18 -14.98
C GLY A 86 5.14 4.52 -15.48
N CYS A 87 5.58 5.41 -14.59
CA CYS A 87 6.15 6.71 -14.94
C CYS A 87 7.41 6.61 -15.80
N LYS A 88 8.20 5.55 -15.67
CA LYS A 88 9.37 5.31 -16.53
C LYS A 88 8.99 5.12 -18.01
N LYS A 89 7.76 4.70 -18.30
CA LYS A 89 7.30 4.36 -19.65
C LYS A 89 6.71 5.56 -20.41
N ILE A 90 6.36 6.63 -19.70
CA ILE A 90 5.85 7.90 -20.23
C ILE A 90 7.04 8.76 -20.65
#